data_AF-A0A9P6ZY16-F1
#
_entry.id   AF-A0A9P6ZY16-F1
#
_cell.length_a   1.000
_cell.length_b   1.000
_cell.length_c   1.000
_cell.angle_alpha   90.00
_cell.angle_beta   90.00
_cell.angle_gamma   90.00
#
_symmetry.space_group_name_H-M   'P 1'
#
loop_
_entity.id
_entity.type
_entity.pdbx_description
1 polymer ?
#
loop_
_entity_poly.entity_id
_entity_poly.type
_entity_poly.pdbx_seq_one_letter_code
_entity_poly.pdbx_strand_id
1 'polypeptide(L)' 'MSDANLAVTYSLIYAFLKQQSQTKAADAVKKAARNIIVLKDDLQLEGPPLDEIVKQWKESHANDSS' A
#
# COMPACT_ATOMS: atom_id res chain seq x y z
N MET A 1 -13.95 -1.68 11.79
CA MET A 1 -13.12 -2.50 10.88
C MET A 1 -12.78 -1.78 9.57
N SER A 2 -13.62 -0.89 9.03
CA SER A 2 -13.37 -0.18 7.76
C SER A 2 -12.13 0.72 7.77
N ASP A 3 -11.98 1.54 8.81
CA ASP A 3 -11.01 2.65 8.79
C ASP A 3 -9.57 2.14 8.98
N ALA A 4 -9.41 1.06 9.75
CA ALA A 4 -8.13 0.36 9.90
C ALA A 4 -7.66 -0.25 8.56
N ASN A 5 -8.57 -0.89 7.81
CA ASN A 5 -8.24 -1.44 6.50
C ASN A 5 -7.87 -0.32 5.51
N LEU A 6 -8.58 0.80 5.54
CA LEU A 6 -8.31 1.96 4.70
C LEU A 6 -6.94 2.57 5.00
N ALA A 7 -6.60 2.72 6.29
CA ALA A 7 -5.30 3.20 6.74
C ALA A 7 -4.14 2.29 6.27
N VAL A 8 -4.32 0.96 6.35
CA VAL A 8 -3.34 -0.01 5.84
C VAL A 8 -3.20 0.11 4.32
N THR A 9 -4.29 0.22 3.57
CA THR A 9 -4.25 0.39 2.11
C THR A 9 -3.50 1.66 1.71
N TYR A 10 -3.80 2.80 2.32
CA TYR A 10 -3.08 4.05 2.04
C TYR A 10 -1.59 3.95 2.37
N SER A 11 -1.25 3.26 3.46
CA SER A 11 0.13 3.01 3.88
C SER A 11 0.89 2.15 2.87
N LEU A 12 0.28 1.04 2.40
CA LEU A 12 0.85 0.16 1.38
C LEU A 12 1.09 0.89 0.06
N ILE A 13 0.10 1.66 -0.41
CA ILE A 13 0.21 2.42 -1.66
C ILE A 13 1.30 3.50 -1.55
N TYR A 14 1.32 4.24 -0.44
CA TYR A 14 2.32 5.28 -0.21
C TYR A 14 3.75 4.71 -0.22
N ALA A 15 3.98 3.63 0.54
CA ALA A 15 5.27 2.97 0.60
C ALA A 15 5.70 2.42 -0.76
N PHE A 16 4.78 1.79 -1.49
CA PHE A 16 5.05 1.28 -2.85
C PHE A 16 5.50 2.40 -3.79
N LEU A 17 4.80 3.54 -3.80
CA LEU A 17 5.18 4.68 -4.65
C LEU A 17 6.54 5.27 -4.25
N LYS A 18 6.85 5.30 -2.95
CA LYS A 18 8.18 5.71 -2.47
C LYS A 18 9.28 4.74 -2.90
N GLN A 19 9.08 3.43 -2.78
CA GLN A 19 10.01 2.40 -3.26
C GLN A 19 10.29 2.51 -4.76
N GLN A 20 9.24 2.83 -5.55
CA GLN A 20 9.35 3.03 -7.00
C GLN A 20 9.85 4.44 -7.40
N SER A 21 10.30 5.26 -6.44
CA SER A 21 10.73 6.65 -6.65
C SER A 21 9.67 7.57 -7.28
N GLN A 22 8.39 7.20 -7.21
CA GLN A 22 7.24 7.96 -7.70
C GLN A 22 6.80 9.03 -6.69
N THR A 23 7.72 9.95 -6.35
CA THR A 23 7.55 10.89 -5.24
C THR A 23 6.30 11.77 -5.37
N LYS A 24 6.01 12.31 -6.57
CA LYS A 24 4.81 13.16 -6.78
C LYS A 24 3.50 12.40 -6.53
N ALA A 25 3.45 11.13 -6.94
CA ALA A 25 2.28 10.29 -6.71
C ALA A 25 2.15 9.93 -5.23
N ALA A 26 3.27 9.61 -4.57
CA ALA A 26 3.29 9.36 -3.12
C ALA A 26 2.77 10.59 -2.35
N ASP A 27 3.19 11.79 -2.71
CA ASP A 27 2.72 13.04 -2.08
C ASP A 27 1.22 13.29 -2.31
N ALA A 28 0.71 12.97 -3.50
CA ALA A 28 -0.72 13.06 -3.80
C ALA A 28 -1.54 12.11 -2.90
N VAL A 29 -1.07 10.87 -2.73
CA VAL A 29 -1.69 9.88 -1.82
C VAL A 29 -1.64 10.36 -0.37
N LYS A 30 -0.47 10.83 0.09
CA LYS A 30 -0.29 11.42 1.42
C LYS A 30 -1.23 12.59 1.67
N LYS A 31 -1.49 13.43 0.66
CA LYS A 31 -2.46 14.53 0.75
C LYS A 31 -3.91 14.04 0.81
N ALA A 32 -4.28 13.08 -0.03
CA ALA A 32 -5.63 12.51 -0.05
C ALA A 32 -5.99 11.79 1.26
N ALA A 33 -5.01 11.11 1.86
CA ALA A 33 -5.20 10.34 3.08
C ALA A 33 -5.25 11.19 4.37
N ARG A 34 -4.99 12.52 4.33
CA ARG A 34 -4.84 13.36 5.53
C ARG A 34 -6.01 13.31 6.51
N ASN A 35 -7.22 13.08 6.02
CA ASN A 35 -8.44 13.00 6.83
C ASN A 35 -8.68 11.60 7.42
N ILE A 36 -7.82 10.64 7.10
CA ILE A 36 -7.94 9.22 7.44
C ILE A 36 -6.73 8.78 8.28
N ILE A 37 -5.51 9.13 7.83
CA ILE A 37 -4.26 8.78 8.51
C ILE A 37 -3.15 9.77 8.19
N VAL A 38 -2.23 9.95 9.13
CA VAL A 38 -0.98 10.67 8.93
C VAL A 38 0.08 9.71 8.39
N LEU A 39 0.37 9.80 7.09
CA LEU A 39 1.46 9.06 6.45
C LEU A 39 2.80 9.78 6.68
N LYS A 40 3.72 9.15 7.41
CA LYS A 40 5.07 9.66 7.65
C LYS A 40 6.07 9.08 6.64
N ASP A 41 7.20 9.75 6.46
CA ASP A 41 8.21 9.33 5.48
C ASP A 41 9.09 8.17 5.99
N ASP A 42 9.15 8.02 7.31
CA ASP A 42 9.80 6.93 8.06
C ASP A 42 8.81 5.82 8.46
N LEU A 43 7.66 5.74 7.78
CA LEU A 43 6.64 4.73 8.06
C LEU A 43 7.22 3.32 7.92
N GLN A 44 7.14 2.55 9.01
CA GLN A 44 7.38 1.11 8.97
C GLN A 44 6.05 0.40 8.73
N LEU A 45 6.00 -0.40 7.66
CA LEU A 45 4.85 -1.26 7.38
C LEU A 45 5.00 -2.56 8.17
N GLU A 46 3.93 -2.96 8.85
CA GLU A 46 3.82 -4.32 9.35
C GLU A 46 3.32 -5.22 8.22
N GLY A 47 4.15 -6.19 7.81
CA GLY A 47 3.81 -7.19 6.79
C GLY A 47 4.53 -7.02 5.45
N PRO A 48 4.15 -7.84 4.45
CA PRO A 48 4.80 -7.85 3.14
C PRO A 48 4.50 -6.56 2.36
N PRO A 49 5.42 -6.12 1.48
CA PRO A 49 5.19 -4.97 0.63
C PRO A 49 4.12 -5.26 -0.44
N LEU A 50 3.56 -4.20 -1.02
CA LEU A 50 2.42 -4.30 -1.93
C LEU A 50 2.70 -5.16 -3.17
N ASP A 51 3.92 -5.12 -3.70
CA ASP A 51 4.34 -5.95 -4.83
C ASP A 51 4.34 -7.45 -4.50
N GLU A 52 4.75 -7.82 -3.29
CA GLU A 52 4.67 -9.21 -2.82
C GLU A 52 3.21 -9.65 -2.63
N ILE A 53 2.36 -8.79 -2.05
CA ILE A 53 0.92 -9.06 -1.90
C ILE A 53 0.28 -9.30 -3.28
N VAL A 54 0.58 -8.43 -4.26
CA VAL A 54 0.06 -8.55 -5.64
C VAL A 54 0.57 -9.82 -6.31
N LYS A 55 1.83 -10.19 -6.08
CA LYS A 55 2.43 -11.43 -6.60
C LYS A 55 1.72 -12.65 -6.04
N GLN A 56 1.59 -12.75 -4.72
CA GLN A 56 0.92 -13.86 -4.04
C GLN A 56 -0.53 -14.00 -4.53
N TRP A 57 -1.26 -12.88 -4.65
CA TRP A 57 -2.64 -12.89 -5.17
C TRP A 57 -2.72 -13.45 -6.59
N LYS A 58 -1.83 -13.03 -7.49
CA LYS A 58 -1.76 -13.54 -8.87
C LYS A 58 -1.47 -15.04 -8.91
N GLU A 59 -0.53 -15.51 -8.09
CA GLU A 59 -0.15 -16.92 -8.01
C GLU A 59 -1.29 -17.79 -7.47
N SER A 60 -2.02 -17.32 -6.45
CA SER A 60 -3.19 -18.04 -5.93
C SER A 60 -4.31 -18.16 -6.97
N HIS A 61 -4.54 -17.13 -7.79
CA HIS A 61 -5.59 -17.17 -8.82
C HIS A 61 -5.18 -17.97 -10.07
N ALA A 62 -3.88 -18.11 -10.33
CA ALA A 62 -3.38 -19.00 -11.38
C ALA A 62 -3.57 -20.48 -11.02
N ASN A 63 -3.43 -20.84 -9.74
CA ASN A 63 -3.60 -22.21 -9.25
C ASN A 63 -5.06 -22.64 -9.10
N ASP A 64 -6.01 -21.71 -8.92
CA ASP A 64 -7.45 -22.04 -8.89
C ASP A 64 -8.02 -22.42 -10.28
N SER A 65 -7.23 -22.25 -11.34
CA SER A 65 -7.63 -22.56 -12.72
C SER A 65 -7.09 -23.91 -13.25
N SER A 66 -6.56 -24.78 -12.37
CA SER A 66 -6.00 -26.10 -12.73
C SER A 66 -6.74 -27.27 -12.10
#